data_AF-A0A7S0SB01-F1
#
_entry.id   AF-A0A7S0SB01-F1
#
_cell.length_a   1.000
_cell.length_b   1.000
_cell.length_c   1.000
_cell.angle_alpha   90.00
_cell.angle_beta   90.00
_cell.angle_gamma   90.00
#
_symmetry.space_group_name_H-M   'P 1'
#
loop_
_entity.id
_entity.type
_entity.pdbx_description
1 polymer ?
#
loop_
_entity_poly.entity_id
_entity_poly.type
_entity_poly.pdbx_seq_one_letter_code
_entity_poly.pdbx_strand_id
1 'polypeptide(L)'
;RLLRQALDSLARQDHPREQLEVVVVDDGSEEIEAVSFLDELELLGGWFKRAGWRVVRLPPPGSFLGGARNVGWRLARGDWVLFMDDDNVARSKEVRTLLR
;
A
#
# COMPACT_ATOMS: atom_id res chain seq x y z
N ARG A 1 7.62 -10.87 2.10
CA ARG A 1 7.89 -10.73 3.57
C ARG A 1 7.97 -9.27 4.01
N LEU A 2 8.70 -8.41 3.30
CA LEU A 2 8.88 -7.00 3.66
C LEU A 2 7.59 -6.19 3.54
N LEU A 3 6.81 -6.37 2.47
CA LEU A 3 5.51 -5.71 2.30
C LEU A 3 4.57 -5.92 3.50
N ARG A 4 4.53 -7.11 4.10
CA ARG A 4 3.72 -7.34 5.31
C ARG A 4 4.16 -6.43 6.46
N GLN A 5 5.47 -6.29 6.67
CA GLN A 5 6.03 -5.42 7.71
C GLN A 5 5.74 -3.93 7.42
N ALA A 6 5.83 -3.52 6.15
CA ALA A 6 5.48 -2.19 5.69
C ALA A 6 4.01 -1.88 6.00
N LEU A 7 3.09 -2.76 5.58
CA LEU A 7 1.66 -2.57 5.82
C LEU A 7 1.30 -2.61 7.32
N ASP A 8 1.91 -3.50 8.09
CA ASP A 8 1.74 -3.56 9.55
C ASP A 8 2.19 -2.25 10.22
N SER A 9 3.21 -1.58 9.67
CA SER A 9 3.68 -0.29 10.18
C SER A 9 2.72 0.86 9.86
N LEU A 10 2.06 0.82 8.70
CA LEU A 10 1.00 1.76 8.33
C LEU A 10 -0.27 1.54 9.17
N ALA A 11 -0.57 0.30 9.55
CA ALA A 11 -1.72 -0.01 10.41
C ALA A 11 -1.55 0.50 11.85
N ARG A 12 -0.32 0.87 12.25
CA ARG A 12 0.04 1.38 13.58
C ARG A 12 0.27 2.90 13.63
N GLN A 13 -0.14 3.64 12.60
CA GLN A 13 -0.02 5.10 12.62
C GLN A 13 -0.88 5.72 13.72
N ASP A 14 -0.33 6.72 14.40
CA ASP A 14 -1.00 7.65 15.33
C ASP A 14 -1.77 8.70 14.51
N HIS A 15 -2.72 8.22 13.72
CA HIS A 15 -3.58 9.01 12.83
C HIS A 15 -4.94 8.29 12.70
N PRO A 16 -6.08 9.00 12.58
CA PRO A 16 -7.39 8.37 12.42
C PRO A 16 -7.40 7.41 11.23
N ARG A 17 -7.76 6.15 11.47
CA ARG A 17 -7.64 5.07 10.48
C ARG A 17 -8.55 5.30 9.29
N GLU A 18 -9.72 5.85 9.52
CA GLU A 18 -10.71 6.24 8.53
C GLU A 18 -10.24 7.38 7.61
N GLN A 19 -9.19 8.10 8.00
CA GLN A 19 -8.54 9.16 7.19
C GLN A 19 -7.26 8.67 6.51
N LEU A 20 -6.85 7.41 6.72
CA LEU A 20 -5.68 6.81 6.09
C LEU A 20 -6.09 5.71 5.10
N GLU A 21 -5.95 6.00 3.81
CA GLU A 21 -6.04 4.99 2.76
C GLU A 21 -4.65 4.46 2.38
N VAL A 22 -4.60 3.19 1.96
CA VAL A 22 -3.41 2.57 1.36
C VAL A 22 -3.79 1.94 0.04
N VAL A 23 -3.01 2.26 -0.99
CA VAL A 23 -3.09 1.68 -2.33
C VAL A 23 -1.77 0.98 -2.60
N VAL A 24 -1.77 -0.35 -2.57
CA VAL A 24 -0.63 -1.15 -3.02
C VAL A 24 -0.73 -1.29 -4.53
N VAL A 25 0.27 -0.80 -5.26
CA VAL A 25 0.38 -1.02 -6.70
C VAL A 25 1.44 -2.09 -6.93
N ASP A 26 1.01 -3.25 -7.39
CA ASP A 26 1.89 -4.32 -7.83
C ASP A 26 2.27 -4.08 -9.30
N ASP A 27 3.57 -3.90 -9.55
CA ASP A 27 4.10 -3.55 -10.88
C ASP A 27 4.46 -4.79 -11.71
N GLY A 28 3.62 -5.83 -11.66
CA GLY A 28 3.79 -7.06 -12.43
C GLY A 28 4.65 -8.11 -11.74
N SER A 29 4.45 -8.35 -10.44
CA SER A 29 5.15 -9.44 -9.73
C SER A 29 4.81 -10.81 -10.32
N GLU A 30 5.84 -11.62 -10.60
CA GLU A 30 5.70 -13.00 -11.08
C GLU A 30 6.07 -14.05 -10.03
N GLU A 31 6.82 -13.67 -8.99
CA GLU A 31 7.25 -14.57 -7.92
C GLU A 31 6.05 -15.11 -7.12
N ILE A 32 6.01 -16.43 -6.91
CA ILE A 32 4.86 -17.11 -6.31
C ILE A 32 4.51 -16.57 -4.92
N GLU A 33 5.52 -16.24 -4.11
CA GLU A 33 5.32 -15.70 -2.76
C GLU A 33 4.74 -14.29 -2.79
N ALA A 34 5.11 -13.47 -3.77
CA ALA A 34 4.58 -12.12 -3.94
C ALA A 34 3.11 -12.19 -4.37
N VAL A 35 2.83 -12.97 -5.43
CA VAL A 35 1.47 -13.20 -5.94
C VAL A 35 0.56 -13.75 -4.84
N SER A 36 1.00 -14.79 -4.12
CA SER A 36 0.21 -15.41 -3.04
C SER A 36 -0.10 -14.42 -1.91
N PHE A 37 0.84 -13.55 -1.57
CA PHE A 37 0.61 -12.56 -0.53
C PHE A 37 -0.35 -11.45 -0.99
N LEU A 38 -0.25 -11.01 -2.25
CA LEU A 38 -1.22 -10.09 -2.83
C LEU A 38 -2.63 -10.71 -2.87
N ASP A 39 -2.74 -12.00 -3.19
CA ASP A 39 -4.02 -12.73 -3.16
C ASP A 39 -4.63 -12.72 -1.74
N GLU A 40 -3.82 -12.92 -0.70
CA GLU A 40 -4.25 -12.84 0.72
C GLU A 40 -4.80 -11.44 1.06
N LEU A 41 -4.14 -10.36 0.60
CA LEU A 41 -4.59 -8.99 0.84
C LEU A 41 -5.94 -8.68 0.18
N GLU A 42 -6.25 -9.37 -0.92
CA GLU A 42 -7.49 -9.18 -1.69
C GLU A 42 -8.67 -10.03 -1.19
N LEU A 43 -8.43 -10.99 -0.28
CA LEU A 43 -9.49 -11.82 0.29
C LEU A 43 -10.60 -10.97 0.93
N LEU A 44 -11.85 -11.26 0.54
CA LEU A 44 -13.02 -10.62 1.10
C LEU A 44 -13.10 -10.84 2.61
N GLY A 45 -13.36 -9.76 3.35
CA GLY A 45 -13.39 -9.79 4.81
C GLY A 45 -12.02 -9.87 5.47
N GLY A 46 -10.90 -9.93 4.72
CA GLY A 46 -9.54 -9.86 5.26
C GLY A 46 -9.23 -8.52 5.94
N TRP A 47 -8.22 -8.49 6.82
CA TRP A 47 -7.87 -7.29 7.61
C TRP A 47 -7.55 -6.07 6.73
N PHE A 48 -6.91 -6.30 5.58
CA PHE A 48 -6.54 -5.28 4.61
C PHE A 48 -7.79 -4.67 3.94
N LYS A 49 -8.71 -5.51 3.47
CA LYS A 49 -10.01 -5.06 2.94
C LYS A 49 -10.87 -4.37 4.01
N ARG A 50 -10.89 -4.86 5.24
CA ARG A 50 -11.58 -4.20 6.38
C ARG A 50 -10.99 -2.83 6.72
N ALA A 51 -9.72 -2.59 6.37
CA ALA A 51 -9.09 -1.26 6.49
C ALA A 51 -9.54 -0.29 5.39
N GLY A 52 -10.31 -0.74 4.40
CA GLY A 52 -10.64 0.04 3.21
C GLY A 52 -9.47 0.15 2.21
N TRP A 53 -8.40 -0.63 2.39
CA TRP A 53 -7.22 -0.61 1.55
C TRP A 53 -7.41 -1.46 0.29
N ARG A 54 -6.62 -1.18 -0.76
CA ARG A 54 -6.76 -1.82 -2.08
C ARG A 54 -5.43 -2.20 -2.69
N VAL A 55 -5.44 -3.29 -3.44
CA VAL A 55 -4.36 -3.73 -4.32
C VAL A 55 -4.76 -3.36 -5.76
N VAL A 56 -3.78 -2.94 -6.56
CA VAL A 56 -3.92 -2.66 -7.98
C VAL A 56 -2.78 -3.39 -8.67
N ARG A 57 -3.11 -4.36 -9.53
CA ARG A 57 -2.10 -5.15 -10.25
C ARG A 57 -1.93 -4.64 -11.67
N LEU A 58 -0.69 -4.36 -12.05
CA LEU A 58 -0.32 -4.07 -13.41
C LEU A 58 0.16 -5.37 -14.07
N PRO A 59 -0.18 -5.62 -15.35
CA PRO A 59 0.34 -6.79 -16.04
C PRO A 59 1.85 -6.66 -16.27
N PRO A 60 2.62 -7.77 -16.27
CA PRO A 60 4.02 -7.76 -16.71
C PRO A 60 4.16 -7.15 -18.12
N PRO A 61 5.25 -6.40 -18.39
CA PRO A 61 6.44 -6.20 -17.54
C PRO A 61 6.30 -5.07 -16.50
N GLY A 62 5.08 -4.58 -16.24
CA GLY A 62 4.84 -3.42 -15.39
C GLY A 62 5.13 -2.09 -16.09
N SER A 63 5.38 -1.07 -15.30
CA SER A 63 5.53 0.34 -15.72
C SER A 63 6.72 1.04 -15.05
N PHE A 64 7.55 0.25 -14.34
CA PHE A 64 8.61 0.68 -13.45
C PHE A 64 8.08 1.55 -12.28
N LEU A 65 8.96 1.84 -11.32
CA LEU A 65 8.60 2.54 -10.08
C LEU A 65 7.83 3.86 -10.31
N GLY A 66 8.22 4.63 -11.32
CA GLY A 66 7.54 5.88 -11.68
C GLY A 66 6.12 5.65 -12.21
N GLY A 67 5.92 4.62 -13.04
CA GLY A 67 4.60 4.26 -13.56
C GLY A 67 3.67 3.75 -12.47
N ALA A 68 4.16 2.86 -11.60
CA ALA A 68 3.40 2.32 -10.48
C ALA A 68 2.93 3.43 -9.52
N ARG A 69 3.84 4.35 -9.16
CA ARG A 69 3.52 5.54 -8.34
C ARG A 69 2.49 6.44 -9.02
N ASN A 70 2.61 6.64 -10.33
CA ASN A 70 1.66 7.42 -11.12
C ASN A 70 0.25 6.80 -11.16
N VAL A 71 0.14 5.47 -11.17
CA VAL A 71 -1.14 4.76 -11.04
C VAL A 71 -1.72 4.96 -9.64
N GLY A 72 -0.91 4.78 -8.60
CA GLY A 72 -1.30 4.98 -7.21
C GLY A 72 -1.81 6.40 -6.96
N TRP A 73 -1.06 7.41 -7.39
CA TRP A 73 -1.44 8.83 -7.33
C TRP A 73 -2.81 9.10 -7.97
N ARG A 74 -3.06 8.61 -9.19
CA ARG A 74 -4.33 8.85 -9.89
C ARG A 74 -5.53 8.18 -9.23
N LEU A 75 -5.29 7.11 -8.47
CA LEU A 75 -6.32 6.38 -7.77
C LEU A 75 -6.55 6.90 -6.35
N ALA A 76 -5.57 7.61 -5.77
CA ALA A 76 -5.68 8.22 -4.45
C ALA A 76 -6.84 9.24 -4.41
N ARG A 77 -7.47 9.33 -3.25
CA ARG A 77 -8.63 10.18 -2.95
C ARG A 77 -8.37 11.16 -1.81
N GLY A 78 -7.32 10.95 -1.02
CA GLY A 78 -6.91 11.87 0.04
C GLY A 78 -6.35 13.18 -0.49
N ASP A 79 -6.30 14.20 0.38
CA ASP A 79 -5.75 15.52 0.07
C ASP A 79 -4.22 15.52 -0.13
N TRP A 80 -3.55 14.50 0.42
CA TRP A 80 -2.09 14.33 0.40
C TRP A 80 -1.72 12.91 0.01
N VAL A 81 -0.57 12.77 -0.67
CA VAL A 81 -0.02 11.46 -1.06
C VAL A 81 1.39 11.29 -0.49
N LEU A 82 1.58 10.21 0.25
CA LEU A 82 2.88 9.71 0.69
C LEU A 82 3.25 8.50 -0.17
N PHE A 83 4.36 8.58 -0.90
CA PHE A 83 4.95 7.41 -1.55
C PHE A 83 5.83 6.67 -0.55
N MET A 84 5.63 5.36 -0.43
CA MET A 84 6.39 4.50 0.47
C MET A 84 6.69 3.19 -0.28
N ASP A 85 7.96 2.79 -0.28
CA ASP A 85 8.39 1.54 -0.89
C ASP A 85 7.97 0.34 -0.01
N ASP A 86 7.81 -0.84 -0.62
CA ASP A 86 7.27 -2.03 0.05
C ASP A 86 8.24 -2.67 1.06
N ASP A 87 9.48 -2.20 1.08
CA ASP A 87 10.53 -2.59 2.02
C ASP A 87 10.78 -1.57 3.14
N ASN A 88 10.02 -0.47 3.16
CA ASN A 88 10.13 0.57 4.18
C ASN A 88 9.26 0.24 5.40
N VAL A 89 9.65 0.75 6.57
CA VAL A 89 8.86 0.64 7.80
C VAL A 89 8.58 2.03 8.34
N ALA A 90 7.30 2.40 8.35
CA ALA A 90 6.83 3.69 8.85
C ALA A 90 7.02 3.77 10.37
N ARG A 91 7.53 4.91 10.86
CA ARG A 91 7.44 5.22 12.29
C ARG A 91 5.99 5.51 12.64
N SER A 92 5.54 5.16 13.85
CA SER A 92 4.13 5.31 14.24
C SER A 92 3.59 6.74 14.17
N LYS A 93 4.44 7.77 14.16
CA LYS A 93 4.02 9.18 14.08
C LYS A 93 4.26 9.82 12.71
N GLU A 94 4.68 9.06 11.70
CA GLU A 94 5.11 9.60 10.41
C GLU A 94 4.01 10.41 9.73
N VAL A 95 2.82 9.84 9.52
CA VAL A 95 1.70 10.53 8.84
C VAL A 95 1.34 11.81 9.57
N ARG A 96 1.17 11.75 10.89
CA ARG A 96 0.88 12.92 11.73
C ARG A 96 1.97 13.99 11.69
N THR A 97 3.22 13.60 11.49
CA THR A 97 4.35 14.53 11.43
C THR A 97 4.42 15.25 10.09
N LEU A 98 4.11 14.55 9.00
CA LEU A 98 4.14 15.09 7.64
C LEU A 98 2.95 15.99 7.30
N LEU A 99 1.80 15.79 7.95
CA LEU A 99 0.59 16.61 7.76
C LEU A 99 0.59 17.94 8.56
N ARG A 100 1.74 18.36 9.10
CA ARG A 100 1.87 19.59 9.91
C ARG A 100 2.17 20.82 9.06
#